data_AF-X8DGN8-F1
#
_entry.id   AF-X8DGN8-F1
#
_cell.length_a   1.000
_cell.length_b   1.000
_cell.length_c   1.000
_cell.angle_alpha   90.00
_cell.angle_beta   90.00
_cell.angle_gamma   90.00
#
_symmetry.space_group_name_H-M   'P 1'
#
loop_
_entity.id
_entity.type
_entity.pdbx_description
1 polymer ?
#
loop_
_entity_poly.entity_id
_entity_poly.type
_entity_poly.pdbx_seq_one_letter_code
_entity_poly.pdbx_strand_id
1 'polypeptide(L)'
;MSARYGVREVFNGRYRVVKRFGNGDFAEKGSYPTKAMAQGRAAQLEQRAARRDAVAEAKRRAKNHCECKGECGHLHFASRTCQWGEGEDMGGGIGKVVLVAVPLDGDDTNLSLTNIRMLCQLCKQHHDADRINGGAALFDIKEPE
;
A
#
# COMPACT_ATOMS: atom_id res chain seq x y z
N MET A 1 -16.62 -1.61 -8.22
CA MET A 1 -17.07 -2.91 -7.68
C MET A 1 -15.85 -3.72 -7.28
N SER A 2 -15.61 -3.91 -5.98
CA SER A 2 -14.50 -4.75 -5.50
C SER A 2 -14.70 -6.20 -5.90
N ALA A 3 -13.64 -6.84 -6.37
CA ALA A 3 -13.64 -8.26 -6.69
C ALA A 3 -13.80 -9.08 -5.41
N ARG A 4 -14.80 -9.96 -5.35
CA ARG A 4 -14.98 -10.92 -4.25
C ARG A 4 -14.28 -12.23 -4.58
N TYR A 5 -13.51 -12.78 -3.64
CA TYR A 5 -12.90 -14.09 -3.82
C TYR A 5 -13.69 -15.13 -3.01
N GLY A 6 -13.56 -16.40 -3.37
CA GLY A 6 -14.26 -17.45 -2.66
C GLY A 6 -13.61 -18.80 -2.90
N VAL A 7 -13.99 -19.76 -2.07
CA VAL A 7 -13.55 -21.15 -2.19
C VAL A 7 -14.68 -21.99 -2.75
N ARG A 8 -14.35 -22.87 -3.70
CA ARG A 8 -15.26 -23.87 -4.25
C ARG A 8 -14.60 -25.25 -4.13
N GLU A 9 -15.34 -26.22 -3.63
CA GLU A 9 -14.91 -27.61 -3.61
C GLU A 9 -15.13 -28.24 -4.99
N VAL A 10 -14.20 -29.08 -5.41
CA VAL A 10 -14.22 -29.75 -6.71
C VAL A 10 -14.15 -31.26 -6.48
N PHE A 11 -14.69 -32.01 -7.44
CA PHE A 11 -14.52 -33.46 -7.51
C PHE A 11 -13.04 -33.83 -7.38
N ASN A 12 -12.74 -34.86 -6.58
CA ASN A 12 -11.40 -35.30 -6.16
C ASN A 12 -10.79 -34.59 -4.92
N GLY A 13 -11.62 -33.99 -4.05
CA GLY A 13 -11.19 -33.51 -2.72
C GLY A 13 -10.26 -32.29 -2.73
N ARG A 14 -10.18 -31.56 -3.85
CA ARG A 14 -9.38 -30.33 -3.98
C ARG A 14 -10.27 -29.09 -3.88
N TYR A 15 -9.73 -28.04 -3.28
CA TYR A 15 -10.42 -26.76 -3.09
C TYR A 15 -9.83 -25.70 -4.03
N ARG A 16 -10.68 -25.09 -4.86
CA ARG A 16 -10.27 -24.01 -5.78
C ARG A 16 -10.61 -22.65 -5.20
N VAL A 17 -9.66 -21.73 -5.33
CA VAL A 17 -9.90 -20.31 -5.08
C VAL A 17 -10.35 -19.68 -6.38
N VAL A 18 -11.48 -18.99 -6.34
CA VAL A 18 -12.09 -18.36 -7.49
C VAL A 18 -12.29 -16.86 -7.22
N LYS A 19 -12.07 -16.04 -8.24
CA LYS A 19 -12.48 -14.64 -8.28
C LYS A 19 -13.86 -14.59 -8.90
N ARG A 20 -14.87 -14.10 -8.17
CA ARG A 20 -16.25 -13.97 -8.68
C ARG A 20 -16.43 -12.62 -9.36
N PHE A 21 -17.14 -12.64 -10.48
CA PHE A 21 -17.59 -11.47 -11.20
C PHE A 21 -19.09 -11.26 -10.94
N GLY A 22 -19.56 -10.00 -11.02
CA GLY A 22 -20.95 -9.65 -10.66
C GLY A 22 -22.04 -10.25 -11.57
N ASN A 23 -21.63 -10.88 -12.68
CA ASN A 23 -22.48 -11.55 -13.65
C ASN A 23 -22.59 -13.07 -13.43
N GLY A 24 -22.06 -13.61 -12.31
CA GLY A 24 -22.05 -15.05 -12.03
C GLY A 24 -20.84 -15.79 -12.58
N ASP A 25 -20.01 -15.16 -13.41
CA ASP A 25 -18.76 -15.74 -13.90
C ASP A 25 -17.71 -15.82 -12.79
N PHE A 26 -16.73 -16.69 -12.99
CA PHE A 26 -15.58 -16.78 -12.11
C PHE A 26 -14.29 -17.12 -12.85
N ALA A 27 -13.18 -16.59 -12.34
CA ALA A 27 -11.84 -16.95 -12.79
C ALA A 27 -11.13 -17.74 -11.69
N GLU A 28 -10.59 -18.91 -12.03
CA GLU A 28 -9.77 -19.69 -11.12
C GLU A 28 -8.45 -18.97 -10.82
N LYS A 29 -8.06 -19.00 -9.54
CA LYS A 29 -6.81 -18.39 -9.03
C LYS A 29 -5.83 -19.40 -8.46
N GLY A 30 -6.27 -20.63 -8.20
CA GLY A 30 -5.42 -21.72 -7.76
C GLY A 30 -6.22 -22.87 -7.16
N SER A 31 -5.57 -24.03 -7.03
CA SER A 31 -6.14 -25.26 -6.47
C SER A 31 -5.29 -25.76 -5.30
N TYR A 32 -5.94 -26.03 -4.17
CA TYR A 32 -5.31 -26.34 -2.90
C TYR A 32 -5.77 -27.70 -2.35
N PRO A 33 -4.88 -28.44 -1.66
CA PRO A 33 -5.22 -29.74 -1.06
C PRO A 33 -6.26 -29.70 0.06
N THR A 34 -6.36 -28.59 0.81
CA THR A 34 -7.27 -28.48 1.95
C THR A 34 -8.11 -27.20 1.87
N LYS A 35 -9.30 -27.25 2.48
CA LYS A 35 -10.23 -26.12 2.55
C LYS A 35 -9.61 -24.93 3.27
N ALA A 36 -8.90 -25.18 4.37
CA ALA A 36 -8.23 -24.15 5.16
C ALA A 36 -7.18 -23.37 4.34
N MET A 37 -6.36 -24.06 3.54
CA MET A 37 -5.38 -23.41 2.66
C MET A 37 -6.07 -22.54 1.59
N ALA A 38 -7.13 -23.07 0.97
CA ALA A 38 -7.89 -22.30 -0.01
C ALA A 38 -8.56 -21.07 0.62
N GLN A 39 -9.11 -21.20 1.84
CA GLN A 39 -9.73 -20.09 2.57
C GLN A 39 -8.72 -19.02 2.94
N GLY A 40 -7.57 -19.41 3.50
CA GLY A 40 -6.48 -18.48 3.81
C GLY A 40 -5.99 -17.73 2.56
N ARG A 41 -5.88 -18.43 1.43
CA ARG A 41 -5.53 -17.77 0.17
C ARG A 41 -6.61 -16.82 -0.34
N ALA A 42 -7.88 -17.22 -0.27
CA ALA A 42 -8.99 -16.36 -0.68
C ALA A 42 -9.00 -15.07 0.15
N ALA A 43 -8.86 -15.16 1.48
CA ALA A 43 -8.78 -14.02 2.38
C ALA A 43 -7.61 -13.08 2.05
N GLN A 44 -6.41 -13.62 1.77
CA GLN A 44 -5.26 -12.81 1.31
C GLN A 44 -5.56 -12.06 0.01
N LEU A 45 -6.25 -12.70 -0.94
CA LEU A 45 -6.60 -12.07 -2.21
C LEU A 45 -7.67 -10.98 -2.04
N GLU A 46 -8.63 -11.18 -1.13
CA GLU A 46 -9.61 -10.16 -0.74
C GLU A 46 -8.93 -8.95 -0.10
N GLN A 47 -8.05 -9.18 0.88
CA GLN A 47 -7.31 -8.11 1.54
C GLN A 47 -6.47 -7.31 0.54
N ARG A 48 -5.77 -7.99 -0.38
CA ARG A 48 -5.00 -7.34 -1.45
C ARG A 48 -5.88 -6.53 -2.39
N ALA A 49 -7.06 -7.04 -2.75
CA ALA A 49 -8.00 -6.32 -3.60
C ALA A 49 -8.58 -5.09 -2.89
N ALA A 50 -8.99 -5.24 -1.63
CA ALA A 50 -9.46 -4.14 -0.79
C ALA A 50 -8.38 -3.05 -0.67
N ARG A 51 -7.13 -3.43 -0.39
CA ARG A 51 -6.01 -2.48 -0.33
C ARG A 51 -5.82 -1.76 -1.65
N ARG A 52 -5.81 -2.47 -2.78
CA ARG A 52 -5.67 -1.84 -4.10
C ARG A 52 -6.79 -0.85 -4.38
N ASP A 53 -8.03 -1.20 -4.05
CA ASP A 53 -9.18 -0.33 -4.28
C ASP A 53 -9.11 0.93 -3.38
N ALA A 54 -8.73 0.78 -2.11
CA ALA A 54 -8.48 1.89 -1.19
C ALA A 54 -7.34 2.80 -1.67
N VAL A 55 -6.23 2.23 -2.13
CA VAL A 55 -5.09 2.97 -2.71
C VAL A 55 -5.54 3.76 -3.94
N ALA A 56 -6.33 3.16 -4.83
CA ALA A 56 -6.84 3.84 -6.02
C ALA A 56 -7.75 5.02 -5.67
N GLU A 57 -8.54 4.90 -4.60
CA GLU A 57 -9.38 5.99 -4.11
C GLU A 57 -8.59 7.08 -3.41
N ALA A 58 -7.62 6.73 -2.55
CA ALA A 58 -6.69 7.68 -1.95
C ALA A 58 -5.91 8.46 -3.02
N LYS A 59 -5.47 7.79 -4.08
CA LYS A 59 -4.79 8.40 -5.22
C LYS A 59 -5.67 9.38 -6.00
N ARG A 60 -6.95 9.04 -6.22
CA ARG A 60 -7.93 9.97 -6.81
C ARG A 60 -8.15 11.19 -5.92
N ARG A 61 -8.29 10.99 -4.60
CA ARG A 61 -8.42 12.06 -3.61
C ARG A 61 -7.21 13.00 -3.62
N ALA A 62 -6.01 12.43 -3.67
CA ALA A 62 -4.74 13.15 -3.71
C ALA A 62 -4.45 13.82 -5.05
N LYS A 63 -5.29 13.59 -6.09
CA LYS A 63 -5.07 14.11 -7.46
C LYS A 63 -3.66 13.79 -8.00
N ASN A 64 -3.13 12.61 -7.71
CA ASN A 64 -1.76 12.20 -8.03
C ASN A 64 -0.65 13.10 -7.42
N HIS A 65 -0.90 13.76 -6.29
CA HIS A 65 0.12 14.55 -5.58
C HIS A 65 0.47 13.96 -4.22
N CYS A 66 1.68 14.24 -3.74
CA CYS A 66 2.09 13.93 -2.38
C CYS A 66 1.30 14.78 -1.37
N GLU A 67 0.78 14.15 -0.33
CA GLU A 67 -0.07 14.77 0.69
C GLU A 67 0.69 15.07 1.98
N CYS A 68 2.02 14.97 1.95
CA CYS A 68 2.86 15.33 3.09
C CYS A 68 2.72 16.84 3.37
N LYS A 69 2.43 17.17 4.64
CA LYS A 69 2.26 18.55 5.13
C LYS A 69 3.52 19.12 5.79
N GLY A 70 4.70 18.63 5.41
CA GLY A 70 5.97 19.02 6.04
C GLY A 70 6.31 18.30 7.33
N GLU A 71 5.44 17.38 7.78
CA GLU A 71 5.67 16.50 8.93
C GLU A 71 6.96 15.67 8.79
N CYS A 72 7.44 15.43 7.56
CA CYS A 72 8.66 14.68 7.29
C CYS A 72 9.98 15.49 7.40
N GLY A 73 9.90 16.79 7.68
CA GLY A 73 11.07 17.65 7.91
C GLY A 73 11.99 17.91 6.71
N HIS A 74 11.71 17.37 5.52
CA HIS A 74 12.63 17.40 4.37
C HIS A 74 12.11 18.22 3.18
N LEU A 75 12.91 19.18 2.67
CA LEU A 75 12.64 19.97 1.45
C LEU A 75 11.26 20.69 1.40
N HIS A 76 10.71 21.03 2.57
CA HIS A 76 9.47 21.82 2.72
C HIS A 76 9.73 23.29 3.09
N PHE A 77 10.90 23.82 2.74
CA PHE A 77 11.36 25.14 3.18
C PHE A 77 10.49 26.31 2.68
N ALA A 78 9.87 26.17 1.50
CA ALA A 78 9.05 27.21 0.88
C ALA A 78 7.52 26.96 0.96
N SER A 79 7.10 25.69 1.03
CA SER A 79 5.70 25.31 1.15
C SER A 79 5.52 24.26 2.26
N ARG A 80 4.52 24.48 3.12
CA ARG A 80 4.06 23.51 4.12
C ARG A 80 3.48 22.22 3.50
N THR A 81 3.59 22.03 2.20
CA THR A 81 3.12 20.85 1.46
C THR A 81 4.17 20.41 0.46
N CYS A 82 4.22 19.12 0.17
CA CYS A 82 5.12 18.55 -0.82
C CYS A 82 4.57 18.89 -2.20
N GLN A 83 5.44 19.29 -3.13
CA GLN A 83 5.00 19.68 -4.49
C GLN A 83 5.05 18.51 -5.47
N TRP A 84 5.67 17.39 -5.10
CA TRP A 84 5.90 16.27 -6.02
C TRP A 84 4.60 15.54 -6.38
N GLY A 85 4.33 15.49 -7.68
CA GLY A 85 3.30 14.68 -8.33
C GLY A 85 3.84 13.34 -8.83
N GLU A 86 2.98 12.33 -8.96
CA GLU A 86 3.36 11.03 -9.51
C GLU A 86 3.84 11.17 -10.97
N GLY A 87 4.95 10.50 -11.31
CA GLY A 87 5.51 10.50 -12.65
C GLY A 87 6.38 11.72 -12.98
N GLU A 88 6.45 12.71 -12.08
CA GLU A 88 7.36 13.84 -12.23
C GLU A 88 8.82 13.42 -12.15
N ASP A 89 9.70 14.19 -12.79
CA ASP A 89 11.13 13.91 -12.78
C ASP A 89 11.75 14.39 -11.48
N MET A 90 12.38 13.47 -10.74
CA MET A 90 12.95 13.76 -9.43
C MET A 90 14.25 14.58 -9.51
N GLY A 91 14.63 15.02 -10.71
CA GLY A 91 15.84 15.79 -11.00
C GLY A 91 17.04 14.88 -11.21
N GLY A 92 17.95 15.29 -12.10
CA GLY A 92 19.24 14.61 -12.30
C GLY A 92 19.18 13.20 -12.92
N GLY A 93 18.03 12.79 -13.50
CA GLY A 93 17.89 11.46 -14.10
C GLY A 93 17.78 10.31 -13.10
N ILE A 94 17.59 10.63 -11.82
CA ILE A 94 17.57 9.66 -10.70
C ILE A 94 16.30 8.79 -10.75
N GLY A 95 15.24 9.28 -11.40
CA GLY A 95 14.03 8.51 -11.68
C GLY A 95 12.76 9.36 -11.66
N LYS A 96 11.62 8.67 -11.71
CA LYS A 96 10.30 9.29 -11.60
C LYS A 96 9.77 9.21 -10.18
N VAL A 97 8.95 10.18 -9.79
CA VAL A 97 8.20 10.15 -8.53
C VAL A 97 7.19 9.00 -8.57
N VAL A 98 7.19 8.17 -7.52
CA VAL A 98 6.21 7.12 -7.29
C VAL A 98 5.49 7.45 -5.99
N LEU A 99 4.15 7.49 -6.04
CA LEU A 99 3.35 7.68 -4.85
C LEU A 99 3.00 6.33 -4.21
N VAL A 100 3.17 6.27 -2.90
CA VAL A 100 2.87 5.12 -2.06
C VAL A 100 1.82 5.51 -1.05
N ALA A 101 0.84 4.62 -0.86
CA ALA A 101 -0.16 4.77 0.19
C ALA A 101 0.44 4.34 1.53
N VAL A 102 0.36 5.21 2.54
CA VAL A 102 0.89 4.99 3.88
C VAL A 102 -0.23 5.16 4.91
N PRO A 103 -0.48 4.15 5.77
CA PRO A 103 -1.34 4.27 6.95
C PRO A 103 -0.70 5.17 8.00
N LEU A 104 -1.46 6.13 8.55
CA LEU A 104 -0.96 7.09 9.55
C LEU A 104 -0.78 6.46 10.94
N ASP A 105 -1.60 5.48 11.29
CA ASP A 105 -1.50 4.70 12.53
C ASP A 105 -0.44 3.58 12.47
N GLY A 106 0.18 3.36 11.31
CA GLY A 106 1.12 2.27 11.08
C GLY A 106 0.47 0.88 10.95
N ASP A 107 -0.86 0.78 10.95
CA ASP A 107 -1.60 -0.46 10.72
C ASP A 107 -1.99 -0.60 9.25
N ASP A 108 -1.30 -1.49 8.53
CA ASP A 108 -1.56 -1.81 7.13
C ASP A 108 -2.94 -2.46 6.87
N THR A 109 -3.66 -2.86 7.92
CA THR A 109 -5.02 -3.41 7.82
C THR A 109 -6.10 -2.33 7.90
N ASN A 110 -5.79 -1.17 8.48
CA ASN A 110 -6.72 -0.05 8.56
C ASN A 110 -6.76 0.73 7.25
N LEU A 111 -7.61 0.27 6.34
CA LEU A 111 -7.76 0.82 4.99
C LEU A 111 -8.70 2.04 4.90
N SER A 112 -9.01 2.70 6.02
CA SER A 112 -9.83 3.92 6.00
C SER A 112 -9.15 5.00 5.15
N LEU A 113 -9.92 5.68 4.29
CA LEU A 113 -9.41 6.78 3.47
C LEU A 113 -8.91 7.97 4.30
N THR A 114 -9.37 8.10 5.54
CA THR A 114 -8.88 9.11 6.49
C THR A 114 -7.55 8.71 7.12
N ASN A 115 -7.25 7.41 7.16
CA ASN A 115 -6.02 6.86 7.71
C ASN A 115 -4.92 6.72 6.64
N ILE A 116 -5.28 6.62 5.36
CA ILE A 116 -4.32 6.48 4.26
C ILE A 116 -3.98 7.85 3.65
N ARG A 117 -2.68 8.16 3.59
CA ARG A 117 -2.13 9.27 2.79
C ARG A 117 -1.29 8.78 1.63
N MET A 118 -1.30 9.52 0.51
CA MET A 118 -0.38 9.30 -0.59
C MET A 118 0.91 10.10 -0.37
N LEU A 119 2.05 9.43 -0.32
CA LEU A 119 3.36 10.04 -0.11
C LEU A 119 4.32 9.68 -1.24
N CYS A 120 5.22 10.59 -1.63
CA CYS A 120 6.31 10.24 -2.56
C CYS A 120 7.35 9.35 -1.86
N GLN A 121 8.22 8.70 -2.64
CA GLN A 121 9.25 7.82 -2.10
C GLN A 121 10.15 8.50 -1.04
N LEU A 122 10.45 9.78 -1.20
CA LEU A 122 11.28 10.54 -0.25
C LEU A 122 10.52 10.81 1.06
N CYS A 123 9.32 11.38 0.99
CA CYS A 123 8.52 11.61 2.20
C CYS A 123 8.23 10.29 2.93
N LYS A 124 7.97 9.20 2.20
CA LYS A 124 7.80 7.88 2.81
C LYS A 124 9.04 7.46 3.59
N GLN A 125 10.24 7.58 3.01
CA GLN A 125 11.50 7.22 3.69
C GLN A 125 11.67 8.01 4.99
N HIS A 126 11.36 9.31 4.99
CA HIS A 126 11.43 10.14 6.20
C HIS A 126 10.38 9.72 7.24
N HIS A 127 9.13 9.49 6.84
CA HIS A 127 8.11 8.99 7.76
C HIS A 127 8.43 7.60 8.32
N ASP A 128 9.02 6.72 7.51
CA ASP A 128 9.51 5.42 7.96
C ASP A 128 10.68 5.59 8.94
N ALA A 129 11.63 6.47 8.65
CA ALA A 129 12.76 6.79 9.51
C ALA A 129 12.29 7.34 10.86
N ASP A 130 11.37 8.29 10.88
CA ASP A 130 10.80 8.83 12.12
C ASP A 130 10.10 7.74 12.95
N ARG A 131 9.40 6.81 12.28
CA ARG A 131 8.71 5.69 12.92
C ARG A 131 9.66 4.62 13.45
N ILE A 132 10.74 4.32 12.72
CA ILE A 132 11.77 3.36 13.12
C ILE A 132 12.63 3.93 14.26
N ASN A 133 12.93 5.22 14.19
CA ASN A 133 13.81 5.91 15.13
C ASN A 133 13.07 6.49 16.34
N GLY A 134 11.73 6.49 16.36
CA GLY A 134 10.94 7.06 17.46
C GLY A 134 11.25 8.53 17.77
N GLY A 135 11.71 9.32 16.78
CA GLY A 135 12.21 10.67 17.00
C GLY A 135 13.67 10.77 17.47
N ALA A 136 14.48 9.70 17.41
CA ALA A 136 15.91 9.77 17.74
C ALA A 136 16.79 8.88 16.85
N ALA A 137 17.72 9.55 16.16
CA ALA A 137 19.03 9.03 15.73
C ALA A 137 19.08 7.90 14.67
N LEU A 138 19.26 8.29 13.41
CA LEU A 138 19.82 7.42 12.35
C LEU A 138 21.35 7.59 12.19
N PHE A 139 22.02 8.32 13.09
CA PHE A 139 23.47 8.62 12.99
C PHE A 139 24.25 8.50 14.31
N ASP A 140 23.85 7.64 15.25
CA ASP A 140 24.77 7.19 16.31
C ASP A 140 25.51 5.93 15.84
N ILE A 141 26.28 6.07 14.76
CA ILE A 141 27.37 5.13 14.47
C ILE A 141 28.52 5.58 15.36
N LYS A 142 28.63 5.00 16.54
CA LYS A 142 29.78 5.19 17.42
C LYS A 142 31.01 4.68 16.66
N GLU A 143 31.91 5.58 16.27
CA GLU A 143 33.20 5.19 15.69
C GLU A 143 33.93 4.28 16.70
N PRO A 144 34.47 3.13 16.25
CA PRO A 144 35.25 2.28 17.13
C PRO A 144 36.58 2.98 17.46
N GLU A 145 36.84 3.03 18.76
CA GLU A 145 38.07 3.51 19.41
C GLU A 145 39.33 2.70 19.05
#